data_AF-A0A8K1CKF9-F1
#
_entry.id   AF-A0A8K1CKF9-F1
#
_cell.length_a   1.000
_cell.length_b   1.000
_cell.length_c   1.000
_cell.angle_alpha   90.00
_cell.angle_beta   90.00
_cell.angle_gamma   90.00
#
_symmetry.space_group_name_H-M   'P 1'
#
loop_
_entity.id
_entity.type
_entity.pdbx_description
1 polymer ?
#
loop_
_entity_poly.entity_id
_entity_poly.type
_entity_poly.pdbx_seq_one_letter_code
_entity_poly.pdbx_strand_id
1 'polypeptide(L)'
;MMEEVLYRKCMRLHERLAAHELSYPFLEPVDPVVMNLPTYFDIIQSPMDLSTMYTKLTTGQYDSPDDYRDDMVLMFENAIEFNKGDTHEDSVGEMAKRLLAYGMHEWERTFSEDATTDWQQVTLEQVEDQLMERARDAKMIQRWKQDSFVVRMNREKREQRQAMRDAAMDPQNA
;
A
#
# COMPACT_ATOMS: atom_id res chain seq x y z
N MET A 1 -1.63 -7.96 -18.52
CA MET A 1 -2.45 -8.01 -17.28
C MET A 1 -1.68 -7.44 -16.12
N MET A 2 -2.16 -6.32 -15.60
CA MET A 2 -1.54 -5.55 -14.51
C MET A 2 -1.36 -6.36 -13.21
N GLU A 3 -0.28 -6.09 -12.46
CA GLU A 3 0.01 -6.72 -11.16
C GLU A 3 -1.10 -6.43 -10.13
N GLU A 4 -1.44 -7.39 -9.27
CA GLU A 4 -2.50 -7.31 -8.27
C GLU A 4 -2.41 -6.06 -7.37
N VAL A 5 -1.20 -5.68 -6.93
CA VAL A 5 -1.00 -4.50 -6.08
C VAL A 5 -1.36 -3.21 -6.83
N LEU A 6 -0.95 -3.12 -8.08
CA LEU A 6 -1.22 -1.99 -8.96
C LEU A 6 -2.70 -1.93 -9.34
N TYR A 7 -3.31 -3.08 -9.65
CA TYR A 7 -4.76 -3.21 -9.86
C TYR A 7 -5.56 -2.68 -8.67
N ARG A 8 -5.20 -3.07 -7.44
CA ARG A 8 -5.88 -2.56 -6.23
C ARG A 8 -5.70 -1.06 -6.03
N LYS A 9 -4.55 -0.50 -6.45
CA LYS A 9 -4.33 0.96 -6.43
C LYS A 9 -5.28 1.66 -7.40
N CYS A 10 -5.36 1.20 -8.65
CA CYS A 10 -6.29 1.70 -9.65
C CYS A 10 -7.75 1.58 -9.18
N MET A 11 -8.14 0.43 -8.61
CA MET A 11 -9.50 0.21 -8.12
C MET A 11 -9.89 1.19 -7.01
N ARG A 12 -9.00 1.44 -6.05
CA ARG A 12 -9.26 2.44 -4.99
C ARG A 12 -9.37 3.86 -5.54
N LEU A 13 -8.53 4.22 -6.51
CA LEU A 13 -8.64 5.52 -7.18
C LEU A 13 -9.99 5.64 -7.90
N HIS A 14 -10.40 4.57 -8.60
CA HIS A 14 -11.68 4.49 -9.28
C HIS A 14 -12.86 4.72 -8.33
N GLU A 15 -12.89 3.99 -7.21
CA GLU A 15 -13.94 4.13 -6.19
C GLU A 15 -14.02 5.56 -5.63
N ARG A 16 -12.88 6.23 -5.42
CA ARG A 16 -12.84 7.63 -4.95
C ARG A 16 -13.39 8.60 -5.99
N LEU A 17 -13.06 8.40 -7.26
CA LEU A 17 -13.60 9.20 -8.35
C LEU A 17 -15.12 9.02 -8.47
N ALA A 18 -15.59 7.78 -8.48
CA ALA A 18 -17.02 7.46 -8.60
C ALA A 18 -17.85 7.91 -7.38
N ALA A 19 -17.24 8.01 -6.20
CA ALA A 19 -17.90 8.52 -4.99
C ALA A 19 -17.85 10.05 -4.87
N HIS A 20 -17.08 10.76 -5.71
CA HIS A 20 -16.95 12.21 -5.63
C HIS A 20 -18.27 12.90 -6.01
N GLU A 21 -18.61 14.01 -5.34
CA GLU A 21 -19.90 14.70 -5.54
C GLU A 21 -20.11 15.22 -6.98
N LEU A 22 -19.02 15.58 -7.66
CA LEU A 22 -19.01 16.04 -9.05
C LEU A 22 -18.99 14.91 -10.09
N SER A 23 -19.01 13.64 -9.67
CA SER A 23 -18.81 12.51 -10.59
C SER A 23 -20.01 12.17 -11.46
N TYR A 24 -21.22 12.62 -11.09
CA TYR A 24 -22.48 12.16 -11.68
C TYR A 24 -22.58 12.28 -13.21
N PRO A 25 -22.01 13.28 -13.92
CA PRO A 25 -22.04 13.33 -15.39
C PRO A 25 -21.13 12.30 -16.07
N PHE A 26 -20.20 11.72 -15.31
CA PHE A 26 -19.12 10.85 -15.81
C PHE A 26 -19.33 9.39 -15.45
N LEU A 27 -20.41 9.06 -14.73
CA LEU A 27 -20.66 7.69 -14.25
C LEU A 27 -21.00 6.72 -15.38
N GLU A 28 -21.63 7.21 -16.45
CA GLU A 28 -22.10 6.41 -17.58
C GLU A 28 -21.73 7.08 -18.92
N PRO A 29 -21.71 6.33 -20.03
CA PRO A 29 -21.44 6.89 -21.35
C PRO A 29 -22.41 8.02 -21.69
N VAL A 30 -21.90 9.06 -22.35
CA VAL A 30 -22.76 10.11 -22.94
C VAL A 30 -23.64 9.45 -24.00
N ASP A 31 -24.95 9.67 -23.90
CA ASP A 31 -25.94 9.27 -24.90
C ASP A 31 -26.38 10.52 -25.69
N PRO A 32 -25.83 10.73 -26.91
CA PRO A 32 -26.13 11.94 -27.67
C PRO A 32 -27.57 12.06 -28.13
N VAL A 33 -28.30 10.94 -28.22
CA VAL A 33 -29.70 10.94 -28.64
C VAL A 33 -30.58 11.36 -27.47
N VAL A 34 -30.41 10.73 -26.31
CA VAL A 34 -31.19 11.04 -25.10
C VAL A 34 -30.90 12.45 -24.60
N MET A 35 -29.63 12.89 -24.70
CA MET A 35 -29.19 14.21 -24.23
C MET A 35 -29.33 15.32 -25.28
N ASN A 36 -29.81 14.99 -26.49
CA ASN A 36 -29.97 15.93 -27.61
C ASN A 36 -28.66 16.69 -27.95
N LEU A 37 -27.57 15.94 -28.09
CA LEU A 37 -26.22 16.42 -28.41
C LEU A 37 -25.78 15.93 -29.81
N PRO A 38 -26.43 16.36 -30.91
CA PRO A 38 -26.25 15.75 -32.22
C PRO A 38 -24.82 15.83 -32.77
N THR A 39 -24.00 16.76 -32.28
CA THR A 39 -22.61 16.98 -32.71
C THR A 39 -21.58 16.31 -31.79
N TYR A 40 -22.01 15.50 -30.81
CA TYR A 40 -21.09 14.93 -29.81
C TYR A 40 -19.99 14.09 -30.46
N PHE A 41 -20.34 13.13 -31.31
CA PHE A 41 -19.35 12.28 -31.99
C PHE A 41 -18.63 12.98 -33.17
N ASP A 42 -19.07 14.18 -33.57
CA ASP A 42 -18.31 15.00 -34.52
C ASP A 42 -17.10 15.64 -33.84
N ILE A 43 -17.22 15.94 -32.53
CA ILE A 43 -16.19 16.61 -31.73
C ILE A 43 -15.36 15.56 -30.98
N ILE A 44 -16.01 14.60 -30.31
CA ILE A 44 -15.39 13.61 -29.44
C ILE A 44 -15.22 12.29 -30.18
N GLN A 45 -13.97 11.95 -30.48
CA GLN A 45 -13.61 10.78 -31.28
C GLN A 45 -13.50 9.48 -30.46
N SER A 46 -13.08 9.60 -29.20
CA SER A 46 -12.86 8.47 -28.30
C SER A 46 -13.58 8.69 -26.98
N PRO A 47 -14.89 8.42 -26.90
CA PRO A 47 -15.65 8.57 -25.66
C PRO A 47 -15.08 7.70 -24.54
N MET A 48 -15.17 8.18 -23.30
CA MET A 48 -14.80 7.45 -22.10
C MET A 48 -15.66 7.92 -20.93
N ASP A 49 -15.91 7.03 -19.98
CA ASP A 49 -16.71 7.23 -18.79
C ASP A 49 -16.28 6.22 -17.70
N LEU A 50 -16.73 6.43 -16.46
CA LEU A 50 -16.31 5.60 -15.33
C LEU A 50 -16.84 4.16 -15.43
N SER A 51 -18.05 3.90 -15.93
CA SER A 51 -18.55 2.51 -16.04
C SER A 51 -17.78 1.72 -17.11
N THR A 52 -17.39 2.37 -18.21
CA THR A 52 -16.47 1.82 -19.22
C THR A 52 -15.09 1.56 -18.63
N MET A 53 -14.49 2.52 -17.92
CA MET A 53 -13.19 2.34 -17.25
C MET A 53 -13.24 1.20 -16.21
N TYR A 54 -14.31 1.11 -15.42
CA TYR A 54 -14.51 0.02 -14.47
C TYR A 54 -14.53 -1.35 -15.15
N THR A 55 -15.24 -1.43 -16.27
CA THR A 55 -15.32 -2.64 -17.08
C THR A 55 -13.94 -3.01 -17.64
N LYS A 56 -13.21 -2.05 -18.22
CA LYS A 56 -11.84 -2.26 -18.71
C LYS A 56 -10.91 -2.74 -17.59
N LEU A 57 -11.01 -2.13 -16.40
CA LEU A 57 -10.20 -2.49 -15.23
C LEU A 57 -10.50 -3.91 -14.73
N THR A 58 -11.76 -4.25 -14.52
CA THR A 58 -12.18 -5.55 -13.97
C THR A 58 -12.04 -6.71 -14.95
N THR A 59 -12.05 -6.44 -16.25
CA THR A 59 -11.82 -7.43 -17.30
C THR A 59 -10.34 -7.53 -17.73
N GLY A 60 -9.45 -6.79 -17.07
CA GLY A 60 -8.00 -6.89 -17.28
C GLY A 60 -7.53 -6.30 -18.62
N GLN A 61 -8.24 -5.31 -19.17
CA GLN A 61 -7.90 -4.64 -20.42
C GLN A 61 -6.82 -3.56 -20.27
N TYR A 62 -6.46 -3.19 -19.04
CA TYR A 62 -5.30 -2.34 -18.77
C TYR A 62 -4.07 -3.22 -18.48
N ASP A 63 -2.99 -2.98 -19.22
CA ASP A 63 -1.72 -3.65 -19.02
C ASP A 63 -0.89 -2.96 -17.94
N SER A 64 -1.08 -1.65 -17.78
CA SER A 64 -0.40 -0.82 -16.78
C SER A 64 -1.37 0.14 -16.06
N PRO A 65 -0.97 0.67 -14.88
CA PRO A 65 -1.68 1.79 -14.27
C PRO A 65 -1.76 3.02 -15.17
N ASP A 66 -0.71 3.29 -15.95
CA ASP A 66 -0.67 4.44 -16.86
C ASP A 66 -1.79 4.35 -17.90
N ASP A 67 -2.11 3.15 -18.40
CA ASP A 67 -3.25 2.96 -19.33
C ASP A 67 -4.58 3.36 -18.69
N TYR A 68 -4.77 3.06 -17.40
CA TYR A 68 -5.94 3.49 -16.63
C TYR A 68 -5.95 5.01 -16.42
N ARG A 69 -4.79 5.62 -16.11
CA ARG A 69 -4.64 7.07 -15.97
C ARG A 69 -4.97 7.79 -17.27
N ASP A 70 -4.50 7.27 -18.39
CA ASP A 70 -4.67 7.91 -19.68
C ASP A 70 -6.16 7.94 -20.08
N ASP A 71 -6.92 6.88 -19.82
CA ASP A 71 -8.38 6.88 -19.96
C ASP A 71 -9.08 7.84 -18.99
N MET A 72 -8.62 7.93 -17.74
CA MET A 72 -9.13 8.89 -16.76
C MET A 72 -8.98 10.33 -17.26
N VAL A 73 -7.79 10.65 -17.78
CA VAL A 73 -7.49 11.97 -18.34
C VAL A 73 -8.34 12.22 -19.59
N LEU A 74 -8.38 11.26 -20.52
CA LEU A 74 -9.18 11.32 -21.76
C LEU A 74 -10.66 11.63 -21.47
N MET A 75 -11.26 10.94 -20.51
CA MET A 75 -12.66 11.17 -20.09
C MET A 75 -12.90 12.64 -19.74
N PHE A 76 -12.04 13.23 -18.91
CA PHE A 76 -12.18 14.62 -18.50
C PHE A 76 -11.81 15.61 -19.60
N GLU A 77 -10.78 15.33 -20.41
CA GLU A 77 -10.40 16.18 -21.54
C GLU A 77 -11.51 16.23 -22.60
N ASN A 78 -12.16 15.10 -22.89
CA ASN A 78 -13.33 15.05 -23.77
C ASN A 78 -14.46 15.93 -23.25
N ALA A 79 -14.75 15.85 -21.95
CA ALA A 79 -15.78 16.67 -21.33
C ALA A 79 -15.42 18.17 -21.37
N ILE A 80 -14.16 18.52 -21.13
CA ILE A 80 -13.67 19.90 -21.23
C ILE A 80 -13.81 20.40 -22.67
N GLU A 81 -13.38 19.60 -23.66
CA GLU A 81 -13.44 19.94 -25.09
C GLU A 81 -14.86 20.21 -25.55
N PHE A 82 -15.77 19.28 -25.30
CA PHE A 82 -17.15 19.39 -25.74
C PHE A 82 -17.86 20.60 -25.11
N ASN A 83 -17.51 20.95 -23.88
CA ASN A 83 -18.17 22.01 -23.10
C ASN A 83 -17.41 23.36 -23.11
N LYS A 84 -16.40 23.58 -23.97
CA LYS A 84 -15.57 24.81 -23.97
C LYS A 84 -16.34 26.14 -24.08
N GLY A 85 -17.55 26.14 -24.61
CA GLY A 85 -18.39 27.33 -24.76
C GLY A 85 -19.28 27.64 -23.55
N ASP A 86 -19.41 26.71 -22.61
CA ASP A 86 -20.22 26.90 -21.40
C ASP A 86 -19.35 27.41 -20.26
N THR A 87 -19.60 28.64 -19.83
CA THR A 87 -18.80 29.34 -18.82
C THR A 87 -19.46 29.36 -17.44
N HIS A 88 -20.57 28.65 -17.24
CA HIS A 88 -21.19 28.56 -15.92
C HIS A 88 -20.31 27.76 -14.96
N GLU A 89 -20.27 28.15 -13.68
CA GLU A 89 -19.42 27.50 -12.67
C GLU A 89 -19.84 26.07 -12.36
N ASP A 90 -21.11 25.73 -12.60
CA ASP A 90 -21.72 24.42 -12.47
C ASP A 90 -21.79 23.65 -13.80
N SER A 91 -21.14 24.14 -14.86
CA SER A 91 -21.05 23.43 -16.14
C SER A 91 -20.27 22.12 -16.00
N VAL A 92 -20.60 21.14 -16.85
CA VAL A 92 -19.87 19.85 -16.91
C VAL A 92 -18.38 20.06 -17.23
N GLY A 93 -18.06 21.08 -18.03
CA GLY A 93 -16.67 21.45 -18.33
C GLY A 93 -15.90 21.90 -17.08
N GLU A 94 -16.50 22.70 -16.21
CA GLU A 94 -15.86 23.10 -14.95
C GLU A 94 -15.81 21.96 -13.93
N MET A 95 -16.84 21.12 -13.87
CA MET A 95 -16.82 19.90 -13.06
C MET A 95 -15.66 18.98 -13.48
N ALA A 96 -15.46 18.79 -14.79
CA ALA A 96 -14.39 17.97 -15.34
C ALA A 96 -12.99 18.52 -14.97
N LYS A 97 -12.76 19.83 -15.05
CA LYS A 97 -11.47 20.44 -14.63
C LYS A 97 -11.19 20.20 -13.16
N ARG A 98 -12.19 20.41 -12.30
CA ARG A 98 -12.06 20.21 -10.85
C ARG A 98 -11.80 18.75 -10.50
N LEU A 99 -12.55 17.83 -11.14
CA LEU A 99 -12.42 16.41 -10.87
C LEU A 99 -11.14 15.80 -11.46
N LEU A 100 -10.66 16.31 -12.60
CA LEU A 100 -9.35 15.98 -13.15
C LEU A 100 -8.22 16.41 -12.20
N ALA A 101 -8.25 17.63 -11.67
CA ALA A 101 -7.27 18.09 -10.70
C ALA A 101 -7.27 17.22 -9.43
N TYR A 102 -8.46 16.87 -8.91
CA TYR A 102 -8.60 15.92 -7.81
C TYR A 102 -8.04 14.53 -8.15
N GLY A 103 -8.41 13.98 -9.32
CA GLY A 103 -7.97 12.67 -9.78
C GLY A 103 -6.45 12.59 -9.96
N MET A 104 -5.83 13.61 -10.54
CA MET A 104 -4.38 13.70 -10.66
C MET A 104 -3.69 13.83 -9.30
N HIS A 105 -4.27 14.59 -8.36
CA HIS A 105 -3.73 14.64 -7.00
C HIS A 105 -3.79 13.28 -6.29
N GLU A 106 -4.91 12.56 -6.39
CA GLU A 106 -5.06 11.22 -5.83
C GLU A 106 -4.17 10.18 -6.54
N TRP A 107 -3.95 10.35 -7.84
CA TRP A 107 -3.00 9.57 -8.62
C TRP A 107 -1.59 9.72 -8.06
N GLU A 108 -1.08 10.94 -7.95
CA GLU A 108 0.25 11.21 -7.39
C GLU A 108 0.37 10.64 -5.97
N ARG A 109 -0.64 10.83 -5.12
CA ARG A 109 -0.64 10.27 -3.75
C ARG A 109 -0.61 8.74 -3.72
N THR A 110 -1.18 8.08 -4.73
CA THR A 110 -1.30 6.62 -4.79
C THR A 110 -0.09 5.95 -5.45
N PHE A 111 0.53 6.64 -6.41
CA PHE A 111 1.57 6.11 -7.29
C PHE A 111 2.94 6.79 -7.16
N SER A 112 3.12 7.79 -6.29
CA SER A 112 4.44 8.35 -6.01
C SER A 112 5.38 7.30 -5.36
N GLU A 113 6.69 7.46 -5.60
CA GLU A 113 7.74 6.60 -5.04
C GLU A 113 7.72 6.56 -3.50
N ASP A 114 7.24 7.62 -2.84
CA ASP A 114 7.06 7.68 -1.38
C ASP A 114 5.98 6.71 -0.87
N ALA A 115 4.96 6.39 -1.69
CA ALA A 115 3.91 5.41 -1.36
C ALA A 115 4.38 3.95 -1.54
N THR A 116 5.55 3.73 -2.15
CA THR A 116 6.20 2.41 -2.26
C THR A 116 7.21 2.11 -1.16
N THR A 117 7.58 3.09 -0.35
CA THR A 117 8.62 2.98 0.67
C THR A 117 8.17 2.23 1.94
N ASP A 118 6.86 2.15 2.21
CA ASP A 118 6.33 1.58 3.46
C ASP A 118 6.62 0.07 3.58
N TRP A 119 6.42 -0.73 2.53
CA TRP A 119 6.63 -2.18 2.64
C TRP A 119 8.10 -2.61 2.63
N GLN A 120 9.00 -1.83 2.02
CA GLN A 120 10.44 -2.15 1.96
C GLN A 120 11.19 -1.63 3.19
N GLN A 121 10.82 -0.47 3.74
CA GLN A 121 11.41 0.02 5.00
C GLN A 121 10.87 -0.75 6.21
N VAL A 122 9.56 -1.05 6.27
CA VAL A 122 9.00 -1.85 7.36
C VAL A 122 9.59 -3.26 7.38
N THR A 123 9.83 -3.88 6.22
CA THR A 123 10.52 -5.19 6.21
C THR A 123 11.99 -5.10 6.62
N LEU A 124 12.72 -4.05 6.24
CA LEU A 124 14.11 -3.86 6.67
C LEU A 124 14.22 -3.59 8.17
N GLU A 125 13.43 -2.67 8.72
CA GLU A 125 13.41 -2.42 10.17
C GLU A 125 12.97 -3.66 10.95
N GLN A 126 11.96 -4.41 10.48
CA GLN A 126 11.55 -5.67 11.12
C GLN A 126 12.64 -6.74 11.10
N VAL A 127 13.39 -6.85 9.99
CA VAL A 127 14.50 -7.78 9.88
C VAL A 127 15.66 -7.32 10.78
N GLU A 128 15.98 -6.04 10.82
CA GLU A 128 17.01 -5.48 11.71
C GLU A 128 16.65 -5.65 13.19
N ASP A 129 15.40 -5.37 13.58
CA ASP A 129 14.91 -5.60 14.94
C ASP A 129 14.94 -7.08 15.32
N GLN A 130 14.51 -7.98 14.43
CA GLN A 130 14.60 -9.42 14.67
C GLN A 130 16.05 -9.91 14.80
N LEU A 131 16.97 -9.37 14.00
CA LEU A 131 18.40 -9.69 14.10
C LEU A 131 19.00 -9.17 15.42
N MET A 132 18.61 -7.95 15.82
CA MET A 132 19.07 -7.31 17.06
C MET A 132 18.50 -8.01 18.30
N GLU A 133 17.24 -8.45 18.26
CA GLU A 133 16.60 -9.20 19.33
C GLU A 133 17.21 -10.60 19.47
N ARG A 134 17.43 -11.31 18.34
CA ARG A 134 18.20 -12.57 18.34
C ARG A 134 19.63 -12.40 18.88
N ALA A 135 20.28 -11.28 18.58
CA ALA A 135 21.61 -10.97 19.09
C ALA A 135 21.59 -10.63 20.60
N ARG A 136 20.56 -9.94 21.09
CA ARG A 136 20.33 -9.68 22.52
C ARG A 136 20.05 -10.98 23.27
N ASP A 137 19.18 -11.84 22.75
CA ASP A 137 18.85 -13.14 23.32
C ASP A 137 20.06 -14.08 23.30
N ALA A 138 20.83 -14.11 22.21
CA ALA A 138 22.07 -14.87 22.15
C ALA A 138 23.08 -14.39 23.22
N LYS A 139 23.26 -13.07 23.38
CA LYS A 139 24.10 -12.48 24.43
C LYS A 139 23.55 -12.78 25.84
N MET A 140 22.24 -12.76 26.01
CA MET A 140 21.58 -13.04 27.29
C MET A 140 21.68 -14.52 27.66
N ILE A 141 21.50 -15.45 26.71
CA ILE A 141 21.70 -16.89 26.85
C ILE A 141 23.17 -17.20 27.14
N GLN A 142 24.11 -16.49 26.52
CA GLN A 142 25.54 -16.66 26.75
C GLN A 142 25.94 -16.19 28.15
N ARG A 143 25.38 -15.07 28.62
CA ARG A 143 25.54 -14.56 29.99
C ARG A 143 24.83 -15.45 31.02
N TRP A 144 23.63 -15.95 30.72
CA TRP A 144 22.93 -16.94 31.54
C TRP A 144 23.70 -18.26 31.63
N LYS A 145 24.31 -18.75 30.56
CA LYS A 145 25.19 -19.94 30.62
C LYS A 145 26.41 -19.74 31.52
N GLN A 146 26.92 -18.52 31.67
CA GLN A 146 28.04 -18.18 32.55
C GLN A 146 27.60 -17.99 34.01
N ASP A 147 26.46 -17.34 34.24
CA ASP A 147 25.99 -16.90 35.57
C ASP A 147 24.84 -17.75 36.14
N SER A 148 24.42 -18.80 35.43
CA SER A 148 23.22 -19.58 35.76
C SER A 148 23.28 -20.19 37.16
N PHE A 149 22.13 -20.19 37.83
CA PHE A 149 21.86 -20.91 39.08
C PHE A 149 22.39 -22.35 39.06
N VAL A 150 22.36 -23.00 37.89
CA VAL A 150 22.87 -24.37 37.69
C VAL A 150 24.39 -24.44 37.79
N VAL A 151 25.12 -23.43 37.31
CA VAL A 151 26.58 -23.34 37.43
C VAL A 151 26.97 -23.12 38.90
N ARG A 152 26.26 -22.23 39.61
CA ARG A 152 26.46 -22.00 41.05
C ARG A 152 26.18 -23.25 41.89
N MET A 153 25.05 -23.91 41.65
CA MET A 153 24.68 -25.15 42.34
C MET A 153 25.67 -26.29 42.03
N ASN A 154 26.16 -26.39 40.79
CA ASN A 154 27.15 -27.40 40.42
C ASN A 154 28.51 -27.14 41.07
N ARG A 155 28.90 -25.87 41.26
CA ARG A 155 30.09 -25.47 42.02
C ARG A 155 29.94 -25.84 43.50
N GLU A 156 28.83 -25.48 44.12
CA GLU A 156 28.54 -25.81 45.53
C GLU A 156 28.52 -27.33 45.78
N LYS A 157 27.94 -28.11 44.87
CA LYS A 157 27.96 -29.59 44.95
C LYS A 157 29.36 -30.18 44.84
N ARG A 158 30.26 -29.56 44.05
CA ARG A 158 31.66 -29.99 43.95
C ARG A 158 32.43 -29.66 45.22
N GLU A 159 32.24 -28.45 45.75
CA GLU A 159 32.87 -28.00 47.00
C GLU A 159 32.39 -28.86 48.19
N GLN A 160 31.11 -29.20 48.28
CA GLN A 160 30.59 -30.12 49.31
C GLN A 160 31.18 -31.54 49.20
N ARG A 161 31.29 -32.09 47.99
CA ARG A 161 31.90 -33.41 47.79
C ARG A 161 33.37 -33.43 48.17
N GLN A 162 34.09 -32.35 47.87
CA GLN A 162 35.50 -32.21 48.23
C GLN A 162 35.66 -32.07 49.76
N ALA A 163 34.84 -31.22 50.41
CA ALA A 163 34.85 -31.07 51.86
C ALA A 163 34.51 -32.38 52.59
N MET A 164 33.54 -33.17 52.09
CA MET A 164 33.23 -34.50 52.65
C MET A 164 34.40 -35.48 52.49
N ARG A 165 35.10 -35.43 51.36
CA ARG A 165 36.27 -36.28 51.10
C ARG A 165 37.43 -35.90 52.01
N ASP A 166 37.66 -34.61 52.22
CA ASP A 166 38.74 -34.11 53.07
C ASP A 166 38.45 -34.38 54.55
N ALA A 167 37.20 -34.24 55.00
CA ALA A 167 36.76 -34.61 56.36
C ALA A 167 36.85 -36.12 56.62
N ALA A 168 36.62 -36.97 55.61
CA ALA A 168 36.80 -38.42 55.73
C ALA A 168 38.27 -38.85 55.75
N MET A 169 39.20 -37.95 55.38
CA MET A 169 40.64 -38.17 55.39
C MET A 169 41.33 -37.47 56.57
N ASP A 170 40.58 -36.81 57.46
CA ASP A 170 41.11 -36.12 58.63
C ASP A 170 41.59 -37.14 59.69
N PRO A 171 42.90 -37.18 60.02
CA PRO A 171 43.45 -38.12 60.99
C PRO A 171 42.94 -37.95 62.43
N GLN A 172 42.23 -36.86 62.74
CA GLN A 172 41.65 -36.62 64.06
C GLN A 172 40.27 -37.28 64.27
N ASN A 173 39.69 -37.87 63.23
CA ASN A 173 38.35 -38.49 63.26
C ASN A 173 38.39 -40.03 63.06
N ALA A 174 39.56 -40.65 63.20
CA ALA A 174 39.81 -42.10 63.12
C ALA A 174 40.21 -42.68 64.48
#